data_AF-A0A1V3FNC0-F1
#
_entry.id   AF-A0A1V3FNC0-F1
#
_cell.length_a   1.000
_cell.length_b   1.000
_cell.length_c   1.000
_cell.angle_alpha   90.00
_cell.angle_beta   90.00
_cell.angle_gamma   90.00
#
_symmetry.space_group_name_H-M   'P 1'
#
loop_
_entity.id
_entity.type
_entity.pdbx_description
1 polymer ?
#
loop_
_entity_poly.entity_id
_entity_poly.type
_entity_poly.pdbx_seq_one_letter_code
_entity_poly.pdbx_strand_id
1 'polypeptide(L)'
;MPTKKDTARSGSRGAAETAPRAANQRADAQRNRAKMLAATVTAIRKDPDASVADIAAEAGVGRMTLYGHFQNRAELIDAALVESIERGEEVLSEVPLGGDASEAFRRLVASSWLLVDQSRALLAAAQKELPAARIREMHEKAEARMRDLLLRGQREGAFRSDLPVTWL
;
A
#
# COMPACT_ATOMS: atom_id res chain seq x y z
N MET A 1 -4.87 19.71 67.68
CA MET A 1 -4.12 19.84 66.40
C MET A 1 -2.67 20.17 66.72
N PRO A 2 -1.68 19.83 65.88
CA PRO A 2 -1.64 18.86 64.77
C PRO A 2 -0.85 17.58 65.24
N THR A 3 -0.12 16.72 64.49
CA THR A 3 0.22 16.59 63.06
C THR A 3 0.48 15.11 62.66
N LYS A 4 0.47 14.84 61.35
CA LYS A 4 1.15 13.77 60.58
C LYS A 4 2.53 13.33 61.10
N LYS A 5 2.98 12.08 60.89
CA LYS A 5 3.21 11.38 59.60
C LYS A 5 2.83 9.89 59.67
N ASP A 6 2.16 9.28 58.68
CA ASP A 6 2.39 9.17 57.21
C ASP A 6 3.41 8.07 56.82
N THR A 7 2.91 6.99 56.20
CA THR A 7 3.54 6.19 55.10
C THR A 7 4.87 5.43 55.34
N ALA A 8 5.27 4.42 54.56
CA ALA A 8 4.56 3.38 53.79
C ALA A 8 5.59 2.34 53.28
N ARG A 9 5.15 1.12 52.95
CA ARG A 9 5.84 0.20 52.02
C ARG A 9 4.79 -0.39 51.08
N SER A 10 4.50 0.28 49.96
CA SER A 10 5.27 0.24 48.71
C SER A 10 5.26 -1.15 48.08
N GLY A 11 4.17 -1.45 47.37
CA GLY A 11 4.09 -2.54 46.41
C GLY A 11 4.10 -1.96 44.99
N SER A 12 5.28 -1.89 44.37
CA SER A 12 5.46 -1.33 43.01
C SER A 12 6.03 -2.37 42.04
N ARG A 13 5.18 -3.35 41.67
CA ARG A 13 5.43 -4.29 40.56
C ARG A 13 4.16 -4.33 39.71
N GLY A 14 4.25 -3.98 38.43
CA GLY A 14 3.12 -4.03 37.49
C GLY A 14 3.20 -3.08 36.28
N ALA A 15 3.91 -1.95 36.39
CA ALA A 15 3.92 -0.92 35.32
C ALA A 15 4.79 -1.27 34.09
N ALA A 16 5.78 -2.15 34.23
CA ALA A 16 6.79 -2.40 33.17
C ALA A 16 6.42 -3.53 32.19
N GLU A 17 5.48 -4.41 32.55
CA GLU A 17 5.29 -5.70 31.88
C GLU A 17 4.19 -5.68 30.80
N THR A 18 3.31 -4.69 30.84
CA THR A 18 2.20 -4.51 29.89
C THR A 18 2.64 -3.88 28.56
N ALA A 19 3.57 -2.92 28.60
CA ALA A 19 4.08 -2.22 27.41
C ALA A 19 4.65 -3.14 26.31
N PRO A 20 5.59 -4.07 26.59
CA PRO A 20 6.14 -4.96 25.54
C PRO A 20 5.07 -5.91 24.98
N ARG A 21 4.14 -6.39 25.82
CA ARG A 21 3.06 -7.28 25.38
C ARG A 21 2.05 -6.58 24.47
N ALA A 22 1.80 -5.29 24.69
CA ALA A 22 0.97 -4.45 23.82
C ALA A 22 1.70 -3.99 22.54
N ALA A 23 3.04 -3.93 22.54
CA ALA A 23 3.83 -3.69 21.33
C ALA A 23 3.84 -4.92 20.41
N ASN A 24 4.09 -6.12 20.95
CA ASN A 24 4.17 -7.33 20.13
C ASN A 24 2.82 -7.67 19.46
N GLN A 25 1.70 -7.55 20.19
CA GLN A 25 0.35 -7.74 19.61
C GLN A 25 0.06 -6.82 18.41
N ARG A 26 0.56 -5.56 18.42
CA ARG A 26 0.40 -4.65 17.28
C ARG A 26 1.25 -5.09 16.08
N ALA A 27 2.47 -5.56 16.32
CA ALA A 27 3.32 -6.13 15.29
C ALA A 27 2.73 -7.43 14.69
N ASP A 28 2.12 -8.29 15.51
CA ASP A 28 1.40 -9.48 15.04
C ASP A 28 0.15 -9.11 14.22
N ALA A 29 -0.63 -8.11 14.65
CA ALA A 29 -1.78 -7.62 13.88
C ALA A 29 -1.35 -7.06 12.51
N GLN A 30 -0.25 -6.30 12.43
CA GLN A 30 0.31 -5.83 11.16
C GLN A 30 0.83 -6.97 10.28
N ARG A 31 1.59 -7.93 10.85
CA ARG A 31 2.05 -9.14 10.14
C ARG A 31 0.89 -9.96 9.57
N ASN A 32 -0.21 -10.07 10.31
CA ASN A 32 -1.40 -10.80 9.86
C ASN A 32 -2.18 -10.02 8.78
N ARG A 33 -2.29 -8.69 8.90
CA ARG A 33 -2.88 -7.84 7.84
C ARG A 33 -2.11 -7.98 6.52
N ALA A 34 -0.79 -7.82 6.54
CA ALA A 34 0.04 -7.98 5.33
C ALA A 34 -0.11 -9.37 4.68
N LYS A 35 -0.20 -10.45 5.48
CA LYS A 35 -0.50 -11.79 4.96
C LYS A 35 -1.87 -11.87 4.27
N MET A 36 -2.92 -11.30 4.86
CA MET A 36 -4.25 -11.26 4.26
C MET A 36 -4.28 -10.44 2.96
N LEU A 37 -3.51 -9.35 2.88
CA LEU A 37 -3.42 -8.54 1.66
C LEU A 37 -2.60 -9.26 0.57
N ALA A 38 -1.45 -9.87 0.89
CA ALA A 38 -0.69 -10.69 -0.06
C ALA A 38 -1.49 -11.92 -0.58
N ALA A 39 -2.30 -12.53 0.28
CA ALA A 39 -3.24 -13.58 -0.11
C ALA A 39 -4.37 -13.04 -1.00
N THR A 40 -4.87 -11.83 -0.75
CA THR A 40 -5.85 -11.15 -1.62
C THR A 40 -5.31 -11.00 -3.04
N VAL A 41 -4.09 -10.47 -3.21
CA VAL A 41 -3.46 -10.37 -4.54
C VAL A 41 -3.31 -11.75 -5.19
N THR A 42 -2.96 -12.78 -4.41
CA THR A 42 -2.76 -14.14 -4.91
C THR A 42 -4.07 -14.81 -5.35
N ALA A 43 -5.15 -14.66 -4.57
CA ALA A 43 -6.47 -15.17 -4.91
C ALA A 43 -7.05 -14.46 -6.14
N ILE A 44 -7.02 -13.12 -6.17
CA ILE A 44 -7.55 -12.30 -7.29
C ILE A 44 -6.79 -12.54 -8.60
N ARG A 45 -5.51 -12.96 -8.54
CA ARG A 45 -4.73 -13.40 -9.70
C ARG A 45 -5.12 -14.80 -10.20
N LYS A 46 -5.66 -15.68 -9.34
CA LYS A 46 -6.19 -16.99 -9.74
C LYS A 46 -7.61 -16.87 -10.31
N ASP A 47 -8.45 -16.07 -9.64
CA ASP A 47 -9.83 -15.78 -10.01
C ASP A 47 -10.16 -14.31 -9.65
N PRO A 48 -10.35 -13.42 -10.64
CA PRO A 48 -10.69 -12.01 -10.40
C PRO A 48 -11.99 -11.78 -9.63
N ASP A 49 -12.89 -12.77 -9.61
CA ASP A 49 -14.21 -12.70 -8.96
C ASP A 49 -14.26 -13.52 -7.66
N ALA A 50 -13.11 -14.02 -7.18
CA ALA A 50 -12.97 -14.73 -5.91
C ALA A 50 -13.62 -14.00 -4.72
N SER A 51 -14.29 -14.76 -3.86
CA SER A 51 -15.04 -14.21 -2.73
C SER A 51 -14.16 -13.95 -1.51
N VAL A 52 -14.71 -13.20 -0.54
CA VAL A 52 -14.10 -12.98 0.78
C VAL A 52 -13.85 -14.30 1.54
N ALA A 53 -14.59 -15.37 1.25
CA ALA A 53 -14.35 -16.70 1.82
C ALA A 53 -13.15 -17.41 1.19
N ASP A 54 -12.96 -17.28 -0.13
CA ASP A 54 -11.86 -17.90 -0.86
C ASP A 54 -10.54 -17.20 -0.52
N ILE A 55 -10.57 -15.87 -0.38
CA ILE A 55 -9.43 -15.07 0.08
C ILE A 55 -9.05 -15.41 1.52
N ALA A 56 -10.02 -15.66 2.40
CA ALA A 56 -9.75 -16.13 3.77
C ALA A 56 -9.09 -17.53 3.78
N ALA A 57 -9.50 -18.43 2.88
CA ALA A 57 -8.87 -19.73 2.70
C ALA A 57 -7.43 -19.62 2.15
N GLU A 58 -7.19 -18.79 1.13
CA GLU A 58 -5.85 -18.48 0.60
C GLU A 58 -4.93 -17.89 1.67
N ALA A 59 -5.47 -17.04 2.55
CA ALA A 59 -4.74 -16.46 3.68
C ALA A 59 -4.51 -17.42 4.86
N GLY A 60 -5.14 -18.60 4.86
CA GLY A 60 -5.10 -19.55 5.97
C GLY A 60 -5.79 -19.06 7.25
N VAL A 61 -6.79 -18.17 7.14
CA VAL A 61 -7.50 -17.57 8.29
C VAL A 61 -8.98 -17.92 8.32
N GLY A 62 -9.59 -17.90 9.50
CA GLY A 62 -11.04 -18.02 9.63
C GLY A 62 -11.76 -16.80 9.05
N ARG A 63 -12.89 -17.01 8.36
CA ARG A 63 -13.73 -15.91 7.81
C ARG A 63 -14.03 -14.81 8.82
N MET A 64 -14.32 -15.18 10.07
CA MET A 64 -14.59 -14.22 11.16
C MET A 64 -13.37 -13.35 11.50
N THR A 65 -12.15 -13.88 11.38
CA THR A 65 -10.90 -13.13 11.57
C THR A 65 -10.74 -12.08 10.49
N LEU A 66 -10.97 -12.45 9.22
CA LEU A 66 -10.84 -11.52 8.09
C LEU A 66 -11.94 -10.45 8.12
N TYR A 67 -13.19 -10.81 8.44
CA TYR A 67 -14.27 -9.84 8.70
C TYR A 67 -14.00 -8.90 9.90
N GLY A 68 -13.15 -9.32 10.85
CA GLY A 68 -12.65 -8.45 11.92
C GLY A 68 -11.63 -7.39 11.46
N HIS A 69 -11.11 -7.50 10.23
CA HIS A 69 -10.15 -6.55 9.64
C HIS A 69 -10.70 -5.77 8.43
N PHE A 70 -11.71 -6.29 7.73
CA PHE A 70 -12.33 -5.73 6.52
C PHE A 70 -13.82 -6.11 6.48
N GLN A 71 -14.74 -5.14 6.43
CA GLN A 71 -16.18 -5.41 6.53
C GLN A 71 -16.76 -5.98 5.22
N ASN A 72 -16.11 -5.74 4.08
CA ASN A 72 -16.59 -6.11 2.75
C ASN A 72 -15.42 -6.33 1.76
N ARG A 73 -15.75 -6.78 0.54
CA ARG A 73 -14.78 -7.04 -0.54
C ARG A 73 -14.06 -5.78 -1.00
N ALA A 74 -14.77 -4.66 -1.15
CA ALA A 74 -14.19 -3.40 -1.60
C ALA A 74 -13.11 -2.86 -0.65
N GLU A 75 -13.33 -2.89 0.67
CA GLU A 75 -12.30 -2.52 1.67
C GLU A 75 -11.03 -3.37 1.60
N LEU A 76 -11.19 -4.67 1.34
CA LEU A 76 -10.09 -5.62 1.21
C LEU A 76 -9.29 -5.38 -0.09
N ILE A 77 -9.99 -5.11 -1.19
CA ILE A 77 -9.40 -4.78 -2.50
C ILE A 77 -8.71 -3.40 -2.46
N ASP A 78 -9.31 -2.38 -1.84
CA ASP A 78 -8.69 -1.06 -1.64
C ASP A 78 -7.37 -1.19 -0.88
N ALA A 79 -7.39 -1.85 0.29
CA ALA A 79 -6.18 -2.03 1.09
C ALA A 79 -5.11 -2.87 0.39
N ALA A 80 -5.49 -3.90 -0.38
CA ALA A 80 -4.55 -4.70 -1.17
C ALA A 80 -3.94 -3.89 -2.32
N LEU A 81 -4.72 -2.99 -2.93
CA LEU A 81 -4.24 -2.09 -3.98
C LEU A 81 -3.34 -0.98 -3.40
N VAL A 82 -3.68 -0.40 -2.25
CA VAL A 82 -2.80 0.55 -1.51
C VAL A 82 -1.44 -0.11 -1.28
N GLU A 83 -1.37 -1.26 -0.61
CA GLU A 83 -0.09 -1.92 -0.29
C GLU A 83 0.71 -2.31 -1.55
N SER A 84 0.01 -2.61 -2.66
CA SER A 84 0.65 -2.94 -3.94
C SER A 84 1.19 -1.73 -4.69
N ILE A 85 0.52 -0.57 -4.58
CA ILE A 85 0.99 0.71 -5.11
C ILE A 85 2.10 1.28 -4.23
N GLU A 86 2.03 1.13 -2.90
CA GLU A 86 3.11 1.53 -1.98
C GLU A 86 4.41 0.75 -2.26
N ARG A 87 4.34 -0.58 -2.39
CA ARG A 87 5.48 -1.41 -2.83
C ARG A 87 5.96 -1.08 -4.25
N GLY A 88 5.07 -0.59 -5.13
CA GLY A 88 5.44 -0.07 -6.44
C GLY A 88 6.18 1.26 -6.36
N GLU A 89 5.73 2.17 -5.51
CA GLU A 89 6.34 3.47 -5.27
C GLU A 89 7.73 3.36 -4.64
N GLU A 90 7.97 2.40 -3.74
CA GLU A 90 9.30 2.06 -3.21
C GLU A 90 10.28 1.68 -4.35
N VAL A 91 9.83 0.87 -5.32
CA VAL A 91 10.64 0.49 -6.48
C VAL A 91 10.84 1.67 -7.44
N LEU A 92 9.82 2.52 -7.62
CA LEU A 92 9.87 3.67 -8.52
C LEU A 92 10.61 4.89 -7.95
N SER A 93 10.79 5.01 -6.62
CA SER A 93 11.60 6.07 -6.01
C SER A 93 13.10 5.87 -6.20
N GLU A 94 13.57 4.63 -6.28
CA GLU A 94 14.99 4.29 -6.47
C GLU A 94 15.44 4.36 -7.95
N VAL A 95 14.54 4.65 -8.90
CA VAL A 95 14.87 4.75 -10.33
C VAL A 95 15.70 6.03 -10.57
N PRO A 96 16.93 5.94 -11.11
CA PRO A 96 17.80 7.11 -11.28
C PRO A 96 17.34 7.97 -12.48
N LEU A 97 16.47 8.95 -12.23
CA LEU A 97 15.92 9.85 -13.26
C LEU A 97 16.88 10.96 -13.74
N GLY A 98 18.13 10.97 -13.26
CA GLY A 98 19.18 11.89 -13.71
C GLY A 98 19.76 11.56 -15.10
N GLY A 99 20.44 12.54 -15.70
CA GLY A 99 20.98 12.45 -17.06
C GLY A 99 19.93 12.76 -18.14
N ASP A 100 20.13 12.23 -19.35
CA ASP A 100 19.20 12.40 -20.48
C ASP A 100 17.76 12.01 -20.11
N ALA A 101 16.79 12.85 -20.51
CA ALA A 101 15.38 12.63 -20.27
C ALA A 101 14.84 11.38 -20.99
N SER A 102 15.35 11.06 -22.18
CA SER A 102 14.88 9.88 -22.93
C SER A 102 15.32 8.57 -22.28
N GLU A 103 16.55 8.53 -21.77
CA GLU A 103 17.11 7.43 -20.98
C GLU A 103 16.44 7.33 -19.60
N ALA A 104 16.17 8.45 -18.92
CA ALA A 104 15.38 8.45 -17.69
C ALA A 104 13.95 7.93 -17.92
N PHE A 105 13.29 8.31 -19.00
CA PHE A 105 11.95 7.84 -19.36
C PHE A 105 11.94 6.34 -19.69
N ARG A 106 12.88 5.85 -20.50
CA ARG A 106 13.00 4.42 -20.82
C ARG A 106 13.28 3.57 -19.57
N ARG A 107 14.12 4.05 -18.65
CA ARG A 107 14.34 3.39 -17.34
C ARG A 107 13.07 3.35 -16.50
N LEU A 108 12.37 4.48 -16.35
CA LEU A 108 11.13 4.56 -15.56
C LEU A 108 10.03 3.64 -16.11
N VAL A 109 9.82 3.64 -17.43
CA VAL A 109 8.84 2.74 -18.08
C VAL A 109 9.22 1.27 -17.90
N ALA A 110 10.49 0.91 -18.09
CA ALA A 110 10.97 -0.46 -17.89
C ALA A 110 10.77 -0.95 -16.44
N SER A 111 11.08 -0.12 -15.44
CA SER A 111 10.82 -0.43 -14.03
C SER A 111 9.33 -0.57 -13.72
N SER A 112 8.47 0.26 -14.36
CA SER A 112 7.02 0.21 -14.13
C SER A 112 6.34 -1.04 -14.70
N TRP A 113 6.88 -1.62 -15.79
CA TRP A 113 6.23 -2.71 -16.52
C TRP A 113 5.94 -3.93 -15.65
N LEU A 114 6.91 -4.34 -14.82
CA LEU A 114 6.77 -5.48 -13.92
C LEU A 114 5.71 -5.24 -12.82
N LEU A 115 5.58 -3.99 -12.35
CA LEU A 115 4.61 -3.60 -11.33
C LEU A 115 3.18 -3.63 -11.90
N VAL A 116 3.01 -3.15 -13.13
CA VAL A 116 1.73 -3.16 -13.85
C VAL A 116 1.28 -4.59 -14.15
N ASP A 117 2.18 -5.45 -14.64
CA ASP A 117 1.87 -6.86 -14.94
C ASP A 117 1.42 -7.63 -13.69
N GLN A 118 2.20 -7.56 -12.60
CA GLN A 118 1.87 -8.19 -11.32
C GLN A 118 0.54 -7.70 -10.73
N SER A 119 0.23 -6.42 -10.90
CA SER A 119 -0.96 -5.78 -10.32
C SER A 119 -2.20 -5.86 -11.22
N ARG A 120 -2.09 -6.31 -12.48
CA ARG A 120 -3.14 -6.20 -13.51
C ARG A 120 -4.49 -6.77 -13.07
N ALA A 121 -4.50 -7.96 -12.45
CA ALA A 121 -5.73 -8.61 -11.99
C ALA A 121 -6.37 -7.87 -10.81
N LEU A 122 -5.54 -7.37 -9.88
CA LEU A 122 -5.98 -6.60 -8.71
C LEU A 122 -6.56 -5.25 -9.13
N LEU A 123 -5.91 -4.54 -10.07
CA LEU A 123 -6.40 -3.29 -10.62
C LEU A 123 -7.73 -3.49 -11.37
N ALA A 124 -7.88 -4.58 -12.12
CA ALA A 124 -9.16 -4.92 -12.78
C ALA A 124 -10.28 -5.20 -11.76
N ALA A 125 -10.00 -5.88 -10.65
CA ALA A 125 -10.96 -6.07 -9.57
C ALA A 125 -11.31 -4.73 -8.88
N ALA A 126 -10.30 -3.89 -8.60
CA ALA A 126 -10.49 -2.57 -8.01
C ALA A 126 -11.32 -1.63 -8.89
N GLN A 127 -11.19 -1.71 -10.22
CA GLN A 127 -12.05 -0.95 -11.15
C GLN A 127 -13.52 -1.43 -11.18
N LYS A 128 -13.83 -2.64 -10.72
CA LYS A 128 -15.22 -3.09 -10.49
C LYS A 128 -15.79 -2.59 -9.16
N GLU A 129 -14.95 -2.54 -8.12
CA GLU A 129 -15.38 -2.34 -6.71
C GLU A 129 -15.28 -0.89 -6.23
N LEU A 130 -14.37 -0.08 -6.78
CA LEU A 130 -13.99 1.23 -6.23
C LEU A 130 -14.30 2.40 -7.19
N PRO A 131 -14.63 3.61 -6.67
CA PRO A 131 -14.79 4.79 -7.50
C PRO A 131 -13.49 5.14 -8.25
N ALA A 132 -13.58 5.49 -9.53
CA ALA A 132 -12.41 5.85 -10.35
C ALA A 132 -11.58 7.03 -9.79
N ALA A 133 -12.16 7.88 -8.93
CA ALA A 133 -11.43 8.92 -8.21
C ALA A 133 -10.44 8.36 -7.19
N ARG A 134 -10.79 7.27 -6.48
CA ARG A 134 -9.91 6.58 -5.53
C ARG A 134 -8.71 5.94 -6.22
N ILE A 135 -8.94 5.33 -7.39
CA ILE A 135 -7.87 4.76 -8.20
C ILE A 135 -6.85 5.85 -8.61
N ARG A 136 -7.30 7.04 -9.02
CA ARG A 136 -6.40 8.17 -9.35
C ARG A 136 -5.65 8.72 -8.13
N GLU A 137 -6.34 8.91 -7.00
CA GLU A 137 -5.72 9.32 -5.72
C GLU A 137 -4.50 8.45 -5.37
N MET A 138 -4.62 7.12 -5.55
CA MET A 138 -3.52 6.20 -5.31
C MET A 138 -2.34 6.37 -6.28
N HIS A 139 -2.61 6.72 -7.54
CA HIS A 139 -1.59 6.83 -8.60
C HIS A 139 -0.94 8.22 -8.71
N GLU A 140 -1.44 9.24 -7.99
CA GLU A 140 -0.97 10.64 -8.08
C GLU A 140 0.56 10.80 -8.03
N LYS A 141 1.26 10.02 -7.19
CA LYS A 141 2.72 10.05 -7.10
C LYS A 141 3.42 9.52 -8.35
N ALA A 142 2.91 8.44 -8.93
CA ALA A 142 3.43 7.85 -10.17
C ALA A 142 3.16 8.77 -11.37
N GLU A 143 1.96 9.33 -11.44
CA GLU A 143 1.55 10.33 -12.42
C GLU A 143 2.42 11.59 -12.32
N ALA A 144 2.67 12.11 -11.12
CA ALA A 144 3.56 13.25 -10.88
C ALA A 144 5.00 12.98 -11.32
N ARG A 145 5.57 11.82 -10.93
CA ARG A 145 6.93 11.40 -11.32
C ARG A 145 7.08 11.31 -12.85
N MET A 146 6.06 10.82 -13.55
CA MET A 146 6.04 10.75 -15.02
C MET A 146 5.88 12.13 -15.65
N ARG A 147 4.94 12.94 -15.15
CA ARG A 147 4.66 14.31 -15.60
C ARG A 147 5.88 15.21 -15.51
N ASP A 148 6.59 15.20 -14.39
CA ASP A 148 7.74 16.08 -14.16
C ASP A 148 8.93 15.71 -15.07
N LEU A 149 9.08 14.41 -15.39
CA LEU A 149 10.07 13.89 -16.34
C LEU A 149 9.74 14.27 -17.79
N LEU A 150 8.47 14.18 -18.19
CA LEU A 150 8.01 14.64 -19.52
C LEU A 150 8.18 16.15 -19.67
N LEU A 151 7.77 16.93 -18.66
CA LEU A 151 7.98 18.38 -18.63
C LEU A 151 9.48 18.74 -18.66
N ARG A 152 10.36 17.91 -18.07
CA ARG A 152 11.82 18.11 -18.19
C ARG A 152 12.30 17.87 -19.62
N GLY A 153 11.96 16.74 -20.23
CA GLY A 153 12.36 16.44 -21.60
C GLY A 153 11.81 17.43 -22.64
N GLN A 154 10.65 18.05 -22.39
CA GLN A 154 10.15 19.17 -23.20
C GLN A 154 11.00 20.44 -23.05
N ARG A 155 11.44 20.79 -21.83
CA ARG A 155 12.36 21.93 -21.60
C ARG A 155 13.76 21.69 -22.18
N GLU A 156 14.22 20.44 -22.16
CA GLU A 156 15.52 20.00 -22.68
C GLU A 156 15.51 19.77 -24.20
N GLY A 157 14.35 19.92 -24.87
CA GLY A 157 14.20 19.71 -26.31
C GLY A 157 14.23 18.23 -26.76
N ALA A 158 14.32 17.29 -25.82
CA ALA A 158 14.32 15.85 -26.08
C ALA A 158 12.92 15.32 -26.46
N PHE A 159 11.85 15.94 -25.96
CA PHE A 159 10.46 15.58 -26.26
C PHE A 159 9.69 16.72 -26.93
N ARG A 160 8.74 16.37 -27.81
CA ARG A 160 7.86 17.35 -28.48
C ARG A 160 7.02 18.15 -27.49
N SER A 161 6.98 19.46 -27.65
CA SER A 161 6.34 20.43 -26.75
C SER A 161 4.97 20.93 -27.22
N ASP A 162 4.52 20.48 -28.39
CA ASP A 162 3.21 20.79 -28.98
C ASP A 162 2.06 19.92 -28.41
N LEU A 163 2.39 18.90 -27.62
CA LEU A 163 1.43 18.14 -26.83
C LEU A 163 1.50 18.58 -25.35
N PRO A 164 0.36 18.91 -24.71
CA PRO A 164 0.34 19.13 -23.27
C PRO A 164 0.66 17.82 -22.53
N VAL A 165 1.16 17.90 -21.30
CA VAL A 165 1.44 16.71 -20.47
C VAL A 165 0.20 16.25 -19.68
N THR A 166 -0.89 17.03 -19.71
CA THR A 166 -2.14 16.83 -18.95
C THR A 166 -3.13 15.83 -19.58
N TRP A 167 -2.62 14.80 -20.26
CA TRP A 167 -3.42 13.65 -20.74
C TRP A 167 -3.08 12.33 -20.02
N LEU A 168 -2.04 12.36 -19.17
CA LEU A 168 -1.90 11.47 -18.03
C LEU A 168 -2.99 11.83 -17.00
#